data_AF-A0A351KA64-F1
#
_entry.id   AF-A0A351KA64-F1
#
_cell.length_a   1.000
_cell.length_b   1.000
_cell.length_c   1.000
_cell.angle_alpha   90.00
_cell.angle_beta   90.00
_cell.angle_gamma   90.00
#
_symmetry.space_group_name_H-M   'P 1'
#
loop_
_entity.id
_entity.type
_entity.pdbx_description
1 polymer ?
#
loop_
_entity_poly.entity_id
_entity_poly.type
_entity_poly.pdbx_seq_one_letter_code
_entity_poly.pdbx_strand_id
1 'polypeptide(L)'
;VLADVAGMVAYGDSRTTGGVLPPTSVEGFPTTDEVRELYARHGTRDLADLDFYVAFAYWRITCIVEGVYSRYAAGVMGDQDDPRLVEAFGQRVLDLADLAYESASRLPAVG
;
A
#
# COMPACT_ATOMS: atom_id res chain seq x y z
N VAL A 1 7.21 -14.71 -2.44
CA VAL A 1 6.70 -14.49 -3.82
C VAL A 1 6.82 -13.01 -4.19
N LEU A 2 6.67 -12.60 -5.46
CA LEU A 2 6.78 -11.17 -5.83
C LEU A 2 5.78 -10.27 -5.07
N ALA A 3 4.60 -10.82 -4.75
CA ALA A 3 3.59 -10.14 -3.93
C ALA A 3 4.07 -9.76 -2.52
N ASP A 4 5.00 -10.53 -1.92
CA ASP A 4 5.52 -10.23 -0.58
C ASP A 4 6.45 -9.00 -0.63
N VAL A 5 7.35 -8.98 -1.63
CA VAL A 5 8.28 -7.88 -1.86
C VAL A 5 7.52 -6.62 -2.26
N ALA A 6 6.53 -6.75 -3.14
CA ALA A 6 5.66 -5.64 -3.51
C ALA A 6 4.93 -5.06 -2.29
N GLY A 7 4.49 -5.91 -1.36
CA GLY A 7 3.93 -5.46 -0.09
C GLY A 7 4.92 -4.62 0.73
N MET A 8 6.16 -5.09 0.87
CA MET A 8 7.22 -4.33 1.57
C MET A 8 7.50 -2.98 0.90
N VAL A 9 7.58 -2.97 -0.44
CA VAL A 9 7.79 -1.74 -1.21
C VAL A 9 6.61 -0.77 -1.02
N ALA A 10 5.38 -1.25 -1.13
CA ALA A 10 4.19 -0.42 -0.96
C ALA A 10 4.12 0.22 0.44
N TYR A 11 4.42 -0.54 1.50
CA TYR A 11 4.42 0.00 2.87
C TYR A 11 5.56 0.99 3.16
N GLY A 12 6.59 1.05 2.32
CA GLY A 12 7.61 2.08 2.39
C GLY A 12 7.12 3.46 1.95
N ASP A 13 6.03 3.53 1.19
CA ASP A 13 5.38 4.80 0.82
C ASP A 13 4.47 5.28 1.97
N SER A 14 4.79 6.42 2.56
CA SER A 14 4.06 6.97 3.70
C SER A 14 2.59 7.29 3.39
N ARG A 15 2.22 7.43 2.12
CA ARG A 15 0.81 7.58 1.71
C ARG A 15 0.00 6.33 2.07
N THR A 16 0.61 5.15 2.06
CA THR A 16 -0.08 3.92 2.47
C THR A 16 -0.38 3.85 3.96
N THR A 17 0.42 4.53 4.77
CA THR A 17 0.32 4.59 6.23
C THR A 17 -0.40 5.86 6.72
N GLY A 18 -1.09 6.58 5.83
CA GLY A 18 -1.85 7.78 6.18
C GLY A 18 -0.96 8.98 6.50
N GLY A 19 0.18 9.10 5.82
CA GLY A 19 1.16 10.17 6.01
C GLY A 19 2.10 9.98 7.21
N VAL A 20 1.90 8.93 8.01
CA VAL A 20 2.78 8.59 9.12
C VAL A 20 3.94 7.76 8.61
N LEU A 21 5.17 8.14 8.92
CA LEU A 21 6.31 7.33 8.54
C LEU A 21 6.21 5.91 9.16
N PRO A 22 6.42 4.84 8.38
CA PRO A 22 6.38 3.48 8.92
C PRO A 22 7.52 3.27 9.92
N PRO A 23 7.38 2.36 10.90
CA PRO A 23 8.47 2.05 11.84
C PRO A 23 9.79 1.65 11.15
N THR A 24 9.71 1.13 9.92
CA THR A 24 10.86 0.77 9.08
C THR A 24 11.52 1.96 8.38
N SER A 25 11.11 3.20 8.65
CA SER A 25 11.76 4.40 8.10
C SER A 25 12.94 4.90 8.94
N VAL A 26 13.21 4.27 10.09
CA VAL A 26 14.34 4.64 10.97
C VAL A 26 15.66 4.11 10.41
N GLU A 27 16.77 4.72 10.82
CA GLU A 27 18.11 4.27 10.42
C GLU A 27 18.33 2.77 10.73
N GLY A 28 18.98 2.07 9.80
CA GLY A 28 19.28 0.64 9.90
C GLY A 28 18.32 -0.26 9.14
N PHE A 29 17.17 0.25 8.69
CA PHE A 29 16.29 -0.45 7.75
C PHE A 29 16.62 -0.07 6.30
N PRO A 30 16.44 -0.99 5.34
CA PRO A 30 16.63 -0.69 3.93
C PRO A 30 15.52 0.21 3.40
N THR A 31 15.88 1.11 2.49
CA THR A 31 14.95 1.84 1.62
C THR A 31 14.20 0.89 0.70
N THR A 32 13.11 1.36 0.09
CA THR A 32 12.34 0.56 -0.89
C THR A 32 13.19 0.11 -2.08
N ASP A 33 14.11 0.95 -2.53
CA ASP A 33 15.02 0.64 -3.64
C ASP A 33 16.06 -0.39 -3.24
N GLU A 34 16.61 -0.29 -2.02
CA GLU A 34 17.51 -1.31 -1.47
C GLU A 34 16.78 -2.64 -1.27
N VAL A 35 15.50 -2.65 -0.86
CA VAL A 35 14.68 -3.87 -0.81
C VAL A 35 14.56 -4.52 -2.19
N ARG A 36 14.30 -3.72 -3.24
CA ARG A 36 14.25 -4.21 -4.63
C ARG A 36 15.58 -4.81 -5.05
N GLU A 37 16.68 -4.12 -4.79
CA GLU A 37 18.03 -4.57 -5.14
C GLU A 37 18.43 -5.84 -4.37
N LEU A 38 18.17 -5.90 -3.07
CA LEU A 38 18.44 -7.08 -2.24
C LEU A 38 17.66 -8.29 -2.75
N TYR A 39 16.39 -8.11 -3.11
CA TYR A 39 15.60 -9.21 -3.68
C TYR A 39 16.11 -9.63 -5.06
N ALA A 40 16.53 -8.69 -5.92
CA ALA A 40 17.11 -9.00 -7.21
C ALA A 40 18.41 -9.79 -7.09
N ARG A 41 19.28 -9.42 -6.14
CA ARG A 41 20.60 -10.04 -5.93
C ARG A 41 20.54 -11.44 -5.31
N HIS A 42 19.60 -11.65 -4.38
CA HIS A 42 19.54 -12.89 -3.59
C HIS A 42 18.37 -13.80 -3.97
N GLY A 43 17.40 -13.29 -4.72
CA GLY A 43 16.25 -14.04 -5.20
C GLY A 43 16.57 -14.87 -6.45
N THR A 44 15.69 -15.83 -6.74
CA THR A 44 15.74 -16.65 -7.96
C THR A 44 14.67 -16.26 -8.98
N ARG A 45 13.90 -15.21 -8.70
CA ARG A 45 12.76 -14.78 -9.53
C ARG A 45 13.11 -13.51 -10.28
N ASP A 46 12.68 -13.47 -11.54
CA ASP A 46 12.67 -12.24 -12.33
C ASP A 46 11.73 -11.21 -11.68
N LEU A 47 12.11 -9.94 -11.76
CA LEU A 47 11.38 -8.80 -11.25
C LEU A 47 10.57 -8.06 -12.33
N ALA A 48 10.54 -8.55 -13.56
CA ALA A 48 9.79 -7.95 -14.67
C ALA A 48 8.33 -7.58 -14.30
N ASP A 49 7.66 -8.44 -13.53
CA ASP A 49 6.27 -8.22 -13.11
C ASP A 49 6.13 -7.50 -11.76
N LEU A 50 7.22 -7.11 -11.10
CA LEU A 50 7.18 -6.57 -9.74
C LEU A 50 6.29 -5.33 -9.64
N ASP A 51 6.34 -4.44 -10.63
CA ASP A 51 5.55 -3.21 -10.61
C ASP A 51 4.05 -3.49 -10.75
N PHE A 52 3.65 -4.56 -11.46
CA PHE A 52 2.27 -5.03 -11.43
C PHE A 52 1.87 -5.45 -10.01
N TYR A 53 2.71 -6.22 -9.32
CA TYR A 53 2.44 -6.63 -7.94
C TYR A 53 2.42 -5.44 -6.98
N VAL A 54 3.19 -4.37 -7.22
CA VAL A 54 3.16 -3.13 -6.43
C VAL A 54 1.84 -2.38 -6.64
N ALA A 55 1.38 -2.23 -7.89
CA ALA A 55 0.07 -1.65 -8.19
C ALA A 55 -1.06 -2.48 -7.53
N PHE A 56 -0.97 -3.80 -7.63
CA PHE A 56 -1.89 -4.72 -6.94
C PHE A 56 -1.83 -4.58 -5.42
N ALA A 57 -0.65 -4.37 -4.83
CA ALA A 57 -0.51 -4.16 -3.40
C ALA A 57 -1.23 -2.88 -2.94
N TYR A 58 -1.10 -1.76 -3.66
CA TYR A 58 -1.85 -0.53 -3.36
C TYR A 58 -3.36 -0.72 -3.47
N TRP A 59 -3.83 -1.39 -4.53
CA TRP A 59 -5.26 -1.72 -4.67
C TRP A 59 -5.75 -2.59 -3.51
N ARG A 60 -4.98 -3.62 -3.12
CA ARG A 60 -5.32 -4.48 -1.98
C ARG A 60 -5.39 -3.69 -0.67
N ILE A 61 -4.47 -2.76 -0.44
CA ILE A 61 -4.49 -1.87 0.74
C ILE A 61 -5.74 -0.97 0.70
N THR A 62 -6.11 -0.45 -0.47
CA THR A 62 -7.35 0.30 -0.68
C THR A 62 -8.57 -0.51 -0.21
N CYS A 63 -8.69 -1.76 -0.66
CA CYS A 63 -9.80 -2.64 -0.24
C CYS A 63 -9.83 -2.92 1.27
N ILE A 64 -8.66 -3.06 1.90
CA ILE A 64 -8.57 -3.23 3.35
C ILE A 64 -9.10 -1.99 4.06
N VAL A 65 -8.64 -0.80 3.66
CA VAL A 65 -9.05 0.47 4.26
C VAL A 65 -10.52 0.77 3.98
N GLU A 66 -11.05 0.43 2.81
CA GLU A 66 -12.47 0.52 2.47
C GLU A 66 -13.33 -0.34 3.41
N GLY A 67 -12.86 -1.55 3.73
CA GLY A 67 -13.50 -2.38 4.74
C GLY A 67 -13.48 -1.76 6.13
N VAL A 68 -12.41 -1.03 6.50
CA VAL A 68 -12.35 -0.28 7.77
C VAL A 68 -13.33 0.88 7.76
N TYR A 69 -13.29 1.71 6.72
CA TYR A 69 -14.24 2.81 6.49
C TYR A 69 -15.69 2.33 6.60
N SER A 70 -16.05 1.26 5.90
CA SER A 70 -17.41 0.69 5.90
C SER A 70 -17.89 0.31 7.31
N ARG A 71 -17.00 -0.24 8.16
CA ARG A 71 -17.35 -0.59 9.55
C ARG A 71 -17.52 0.63 10.45
N TYR A 72 -16.69 1.65 10.26
CA TYR A 72 -16.85 2.94 10.95
C TYR A 72 -18.14 3.64 10.53
N ALA A 73 -18.42 3.73 9.23
CA ALA A 73 -19.63 4.35 8.70
C ALA A 73 -20.92 3.64 9.17
N ALA A 74 -20.85 2.32 9.38
CA ALA A 74 -21.96 1.53 9.90
C ALA A 74 -22.09 1.56 11.45
N GLY A 75 -21.19 2.22 12.17
CA GLY A 75 -21.21 2.27 13.64
C GLY A 75 -20.94 0.92 14.31
N VAL A 76 -20.20 0.01 13.66
CA VAL A 76 -19.92 -1.34 14.17
C VAL A 76 -18.48 -1.53 14.66
N MET A 77 -17.77 -0.43 14.95
CA MET A 77 -16.39 -0.41 15.49
C MET A 77 -16.33 -0.24 17.02
N GLY A 78 -17.34 -0.75 17.74
CA GLY A 78 -17.42 -0.63 19.21
C GLY A 78 -17.74 0.80 19.64
N ASP A 79 -17.17 1.26 20.75
CA ASP A 79 -17.40 2.62 21.30
C ASP A 79 -16.70 3.75 20.52
N GLN A 80 -16.38 3.51 19.24
CA GLN A 80 -15.65 4.44 18.36
C GLN A 80 -16.60 5.16 17.40
N ASP A 81 -17.50 5.97 17.95
CA ASP A 81 -18.50 6.76 17.21
C ASP A 81 -18.02 8.19 16.91
N ASP A 82 -16.75 8.38 16.56
CA ASP A 82 -16.21 9.70 16.20
C ASP A 82 -16.40 9.95 14.69
N PRO A 83 -17.23 10.94 14.27
CA PRO A 83 -17.44 11.25 12.85
C PRO A 83 -16.14 11.60 12.10
N ARG A 84 -15.13 12.10 12.82
CA ARG A 84 -13.82 12.44 12.23
C ARG A 84 -13.07 11.18 11.77
N LEU A 85 -13.30 10.04 12.40
CA LEU A 85 -12.70 8.76 11.96
C LEU A 85 -13.34 8.28 10.67
N VAL A 86 -14.66 8.40 10.52
CA VAL A 86 -15.37 8.07 9.27
C VAL A 86 -14.83 8.91 8.11
N GLU A 87 -14.70 10.23 8.31
CA GLU A 87 -14.16 11.14 7.31
C GLU A 87 -12.69 10.82 6.98
N ALA A 88 -11.85 10.61 8.00
CA ALA A 88 -10.44 10.28 7.80
C ALA A 88 -10.23 8.97 7.04
N PHE A 89 -10.98 7.91 7.36
CA PHE A 89 -10.90 6.66 6.62
C PHE A 89 -11.46 6.79 5.20
N GLY A 90 -12.56 7.53 5.02
CA GLY A 90 -13.11 7.81 3.69
C GLY A 90 -12.11 8.52 2.78
N GLN A 91 -11.45 9.57 3.28
CA GLN A 91 -10.39 10.25 2.52
C GLN A 91 -9.22 9.30 2.21
N ARG A 92 -8.82 8.47 3.18
CA ARG A 92 -7.73 7.52 2.99
C ARG A 92 -8.02 6.46 1.93
N VAL A 93 -9.28 6.06 1.74
CA VAL A 93 -9.68 5.18 0.63
C VAL A 93 -9.39 5.85 -0.71
N LEU A 94 -9.78 7.13 -0.86
CA LEU A 94 -9.58 7.88 -2.09
C LEU A 94 -8.09 8.04 -2.40
N ASP A 95 -7.29 8.45 -1.42
CA ASP A 95 -5.85 8.64 -1.60
C ASP A 95 -5.14 7.34 -2.04
N LEU A 96 -5.54 6.21 -1.46
CA LEU A 96 -5.01 4.89 -1.81
C LEU A 96 -5.47 4.41 -3.18
N ALA A 97 -6.72 4.70 -3.56
CA ALA A 97 -7.27 4.38 -4.87
C ALA A 97 -6.54 5.15 -5.97
N ASP A 98 -6.28 6.45 -5.75
CA ASP A 98 -5.49 7.28 -6.65
C ASP A 98 -4.07 6.74 -6.79
N LEU A 99 -3.41 6.37 -5.68
CA LEU A 99 -2.08 5.77 -5.71
C LEU A 99 -2.03 4.43 -6.48
N ALA A 100 -3.06 3.60 -6.30
CA ALA A 100 -3.20 2.35 -7.04
C ALA A 100 -3.37 2.60 -8.54
N TYR A 101 -4.22 3.57 -8.91
CA TYR A 101 -4.45 3.97 -10.30
C TYR A 101 -3.18 4.58 -10.94
N GLU A 102 -2.51 5.50 -10.25
CA GLU A 102 -1.23 6.07 -10.68
C GLU A 102 -0.19 4.98 -10.95
N SER A 103 -0.10 3.98 -10.07
CA SER A 103 0.85 2.87 -10.24
C SER A 103 0.48 1.95 -11.38
N ALA A 104 -0.81 1.61 -11.51
CA ALA A 104 -1.31 0.77 -12.59
C ALA A 104 -1.18 1.45 -13.97
N SER A 105 -1.39 2.76 -14.06
CA SER A 105 -1.32 3.53 -15.32
C SER A 105 0.10 3.65 -15.89
N ARG A 106 1.13 3.40 -15.07
CA ARG A 106 2.54 3.34 -15.51
C ARG A 106 2.95 1.97 -16.02
N LEU A 107 2.11 0.95 -15.87
CA LEU A 107 2.42 -0.39 -16.38
C LEU A 107 2.45 -0.37 -17.91
N PRO A 108 3.31 -1.18 -18.54
CA PRO A 108 3.31 -1.34 -19.98
C PRO A 108 1.93 -1.81 -20.46
N ALA A 109 1.48 -1.27 -21.59
CA ALA A 109 0.26 -1.74 -22.22
C ALA A 109 0.40 -3.24 -22.52
N VAL A 110 -0.63 -4.01 -22.17
CA VAL A 110 -0.71 -5.43 -22.54
C VAL A 110 -0.91 -5.47 -24.06
N GLY A 111 0.13 -5.85 -24.79
CA GLY A 111 0.12 -6.02 -26.24
C GLY A 111 -0.63 -7.25 -26.71
#